data_AF-A0AA95GLJ6-F1
#
_entry.id   AF-A0AA95GLJ6-F1
#
_cell.length_a   1.000
_cell.length_b   1.000
_cell.length_c   1.000
_cell.angle_alpha   90.00
_cell.angle_beta   90.00
_cell.angle_gamma   90.00
#
_symmetry.space_group_name_H-M   'P 1'
#
loop_
_entity.id
_entity.type
_entity.pdbx_description
1 polymer ?
#
loop_
_entity_poly.entity_id
_entity_poly.type
_entity_poly.pdbx_seq_one_letter_code
_entity_poly.pdbx_strand_id
1 'polypeptide(L)'
;MDKPVRATESEKSTAVMNSRMGLYIFFTGLMLIAARYIWGTDISPSLAGAIAGGGLVYWGVNYDKVGKLNRKLDDLCYRKYGKSYKDAYKDIAEDEGY
;
A
#
# COMPACT_ATOMS: atom_id res chain seq x y z
N MET A 1 -13.73 -11.55 20.34
CA MET A 1 -13.54 -12.34 19.11
C MET A 1 -12.43 -11.68 18.32
N ASP A 2 -11.28 -12.34 18.20
CA ASP A 2 -10.29 -11.94 17.20
C ASP A 2 -10.95 -12.04 15.82
N LYS A 3 -10.96 -10.95 15.06
CA LYS A 3 -11.50 -10.89 13.70
C LYS A 3 -10.33 -10.86 12.72
N PRO A 4 -9.70 -12.02 12.43
CA PRO A 4 -8.45 -12.07 11.69
C PRO A 4 -8.61 -11.60 10.24
N VAL A 5 -9.79 -11.78 9.65
CA VAL A 5 -10.09 -11.27 8.31
C VAL A 5 -10.13 -9.74 8.36
N ARG A 6 -10.93 -9.15 9.26
CA ARG A 6 -10.99 -7.69 9.47
C ARG A 6 -9.64 -7.04 9.76
N ALA A 7 -8.84 -7.64 10.65
CA ALA A 7 -7.52 -7.12 10.99
C ALA A 7 -6.61 -7.10 9.75
N THR A 8 -6.67 -8.14 8.93
CA THR A 8 -5.89 -8.24 7.69
C THR A 8 -6.42 -7.29 6.60
N GLU A 9 -7.74 -7.06 6.51
CA GLU A 9 -8.36 -6.05 5.63
C GLU A 9 -7.88 -4.63 5.97
N SER A 10 -7.90 -4.28 7.27
CA SER A 10 -7.44 -2.98 7.76
C SER A 10 -5.94 -2.77 7.47
N GLU A 11 -5.12 -3.81 7.70
CA GLU A 11 -3.70 -3.76 7.38
C GLU A 11 -3.45 -3.60 5.87
N LYS A 12 -4.25 -4.29 5.04
CA LYS A 12 -4.18 -4.16 3.58
C LYS A 12 -4.56 -2.75 3.13
N SER A 13 -5.64 -2.18 3.67
CA SER A 13 -6.06 -0.82 3.37
C SER A 13 -4.96 0.19 3.70
N THR A 14 -4.34 0.04 4.87
CA THR A 14 -3.20 0.86 5.30
C THR A 14 -2.00 0.70 4.35
N ALA A 15 -1.66 -0.53 3.95
CA ALA A 15 -0.58 -0.78 2.99
C ALA A 15 -0.85 -0.17 1.61
N VAL A 16 -2.10 -0.20 1.13
CA VAL A 16 -2.50 0.48 -0.12
C VAL A 16 -2.33 2.00 0.00
N MET A 17 -2.77 2.59 1.11
CA MET A 17 -2.61 4.02 1.36
C MET A 17 -1.14 4.42 1.43
N ASN A 18 -0.32 3.64 2.13
CA ASN A 18 1.13 3.87 2.23
C ASN A 18 1.83 3.71 0.87
N SER A 19 1.43 2.73 0.06
CA SER A 19 1.93 2.58 -1.30
C SER A 19 1.66 3.86 -2.11
N ARG A 20 0.43 4.38 -2.09
CA ARG A 20 0.08 5.65 -2.76
C ARG A 20 0.89 6.84 -2.24
N MET A 21 1.10 6.93 -0.93
CA MET A 21 1.97 7.94 -0.34
C MET A 21 3.41 7.87 -0.87
N GLY A 22 3.95 6.67 -1.06
CA GLY A 22 5.25 6.47 -1.69
C GLY A 22 5.33 7.08 -3.10
N LEU A 23 4.30 6.90 -3.92
CA LEU A 23 4.23 7.53 -5.24
C LEU A 23 4.16 9.06 -5.15
N TYR A 24 3.37 9.61 -4.22
CA TYR A 24 3.31 11.07 -4.04
C TYR A 24 4.67 11.64 -3.64
N ILE A 25 5.40 10.97 -2.75
CA ILE A 25 6.77 11.36 -2.37
C ILE A 25 7.70 11.26 -3.58
N PHE A 26 7.62 10.17 -4.35
CA PHE A 26 8.41 9.98 -5.57
C PHE A 26 8.22 11.12 -6.58
N PHE A 27 6.97 11.43 -6.92
CA PHE A 27 6.65 12.50 -7.86
C PHE A 27 7.02 13.89 -7.31
N THR A 28 6.93 14.09 -6.00
CA THR A 28 7.41 15.32 -5.36
C THR A 28 8.92 15.48 -5.57
N GLY A 29 9.72 14.42 -5.36
CA GLY A 29 11.14 14.43 -5.64
C GLY A 29 11.46 14.77 -7.10
N LEU A 30 10.73 14.18 -8.05
CA LEU A 30 10.88 14.50 -9.48
C LEU A 30 10.52 15.96 -9.81
N MET A 31 9.46 16.48 -9.21
CA MET A 31 9.05 17.88 -9.39
C MET A 31 10.09 18.85 -8.84
N LEU A 32 10.75 18.54 -7.72
CA LEU A 32 11.84 19.35 -7.18
C LEU A 32 13.06 19.35 -8.11
N ILE A 33 13.38 18.20 -8.73
CA ILE A 33 14.44 18.12 -9.76
C ILE A 33 14.07 19.00 -10.96
N ALA A 34 12.83 18.89 -11.47
CA ALA A 34 12.36 19.69 -12.60
C ALA A 34 12.36 21.19 -12.27
N ALA A 35 11.93 21.57 -11.06
CA ALA A 35 11.89 22.96 -10.62
C ALA A 35 13.28 23.60 -10.60
N ARG A 36 14.31 22.83 -10.25
CA ARG A 36 15.70 23.28 -10.37
C ARG A 36 16.09 23.60 -11.81
N TYR A 37 15.72 22.75 -12.77
CA TYR A 37 16.07 22.98 -14.18
C TYR A 37 15.27 24.12 -14.84
N ILE A 38 14.00 24.31 -14.45
CA ILE A 38 13.12 25.32 -15.05
C ILE A 38 13.29 26.70 -14.39
N TRP A 39 13.30 26.74 -13.06
CA TRP A 39 13.29 27.99 -12.28
C TRP A 39 14.60 28.29 -11.56
N GLY A 40 15.63 27.45 -11.69
CA GLY A 40 16.94 27.69 -11.10
C GLY A 40 16.96 27.61 -9.57
N THR A 41 16.02 26.89 -8.95
CA THR A 41 15.93 26.79 -7.49
C THR A 41 17.19 26.20 -6.86
N ASP A 42 17.61 26.72 -5.70
CA ASP A 42 18.80 26.26 -4.95
C ASP A 42 18.66 24.88 -4.28
N ILE A 43 17.62 24.12 -4.61
CA ILE A 43 17.38 22.79 -4.08
C ILE A 43 18.54 21.86 -4.49
N SER A 44 19.12 21.17 -3.50
CA SER A 44 20.17 20.18 -3.76
C SER A 44 19.66 19.01 -4.62
N PRO A 45 20.32 18.69 -5.74
CA PRO A 45 19.97 17.53 -6.58
C PRO A 45 20.01 16.20 -5.81
N SER A 46 20.95 16.07 -4.87
CA SER A 46 21.07 14.84 -4.07
C SER A 46 19.90 14.68 -3.10
N LEU A 47 19.40 15.78 -2.53
CA LEU A 47 18.23 15.77 -1.67
C LEU A 47 16.97 15.40 -2.45
N ALA A 48 16.75 16.04 -3.61
CA ALA A 48 15.60 15.74 -4.46
C ALA A 48 15.65 14.29 -4.99
N GLY A 49 16.84 13.80 -5.34
CA GLY A 49 17.08 12.40 -5.69
C GLY A 49 16.82 11.44 -4.52
N ALA A 50 17.21 11.79 -3.29
CA ALA A 50 16.92 10.98 -2.11
C ALA A 50 15.42 10.91 -1.81
N ILE A 51 14.68 12.02 -1.97
CA ILE A 51 13.22 12.05 -1.83
C ILE A 51 12.57 11.16 -2.88
N ALA A 52 12.98 11.29 -4.16
CA ALA A 52 12.46 10.45 -5.23
C ALA A 52 12.76 8.97 -4.96
N GLY A 53 14.03 8.61 -4.78
CA GLY A 53 14.45 7.24 -4.52
C GLY A 53 13.78 6.63 -3.29
N GLY A 54 13.70 7.38 -2.18
CA GLY A 54 13.04 6.95 -0.95
C GLY A 54 11.54 6.72 -1.14
N GLY A 55 10.85 7.61 -1.86
CA GLY A 55 9.45 7.44 -2.22
C GLY A 55 9.20 6.19 -3.06
N LEU A 56 10.06 5.92 -4.04
CA LEU A 56 9.96 4.74 -4.91
C LEU A 56 10.15 3.43 -4.13
N VAL A 57 11.17 3.37 -3.26
CA VAL A 57 11.40 2.20 -2.40
C VAL A 57 10.22 1.99 -1.44
N TYR A 58 9.73 3.06 -0.81
CA TYR A 58 8.59 2.99 0.09
C TYR A 58 7.32 2.51 -0.63
N TRP A 59 7.07 2.98 -1.86
CA TRP A 59 5.99 2.47 -2.70
C TRP A 59 6.13 0.97 -2.96
N GLY A 60 7.32 0.53 -3.40
CA GLY A 60 7.59 -0.86 -3.76
C GLY A 60 7.41 -1.84 -2.59
N VAL A 61 7.93 -1.48 -1.40
CA VAL A 61 7.77 -2.28 -0.18
C VAL A 61 6.29 -2.44 0.19
N ASN A 62 5.53 -1.34 0.14
CA ASN A 62 4.10 -1.41 0.48
C ASN A 62 3.29 -2.13 -0.61
N TYR A 63 3.67 -2.01 -1.88
CA TYR A 63 3.05 -2.76 -2.98
C TYR A 63 3.22 -4.28 -2.82
N ASP A 64 4.43 -4.74 -2.50
CA ASP A 64 4.68 -6.15 -2.17
C ASP A 64 3.87 -6.59 -0.93
N LYS A 65 3.82 -5.74 0.09
CA LYS A 65 3.01 -6.00 1.30
C LYS A 65 1.52 -6.18 0.98
N VAL A 66 0.94 -5.37 0.09
CA VAL A 66 -0.45 -5.54 -0.38
C VAL A 66 -0.64 -6.90 -1.05
N GLY A 67 0.30 -7.33 -1.89
CA GLY A 67 0.26 -8.65 -2.53
C GLY A 67 0.27 -9.80 -1.52
N LYS A 68 1.13 -9.72 -0.51
CA LYS A 68 1.19 -10.70 0.59
C LYS A 68 -0.09 -10.74 1.42
N LEU A 69 -0.67 -9.58 1.72
CA LEU A 69 -1.92 -9.49 2.49
C LEU A 69 -3.10 -10.04 1.70
N ASN A 70 -3.18 -9.82 0.38
CA ASN A 70 -4.19 -10.47 -0.48
C ASN A 70 -4.14 -11.99 -0.36
N ARG A 71 -2.95 -12.58 -0.51
CA ARG A 71 -2.78 -14.04 -0.37
C ARG A 71 -3.16 -14.54 1.02
N LYS A 72 -2.84 -13.77 2.07
CA LYS A 72 -3.20 -14.10 3.45
C LYS A 72 -4.72 -14.06 3.66
N LEU A 73 -5.42 -13.08 3.08
CA LEU A 73 -6.89 -13.04 3.11
C LEU A 73 -7.49 -14.25 2.39
N ASP A 74 -6.99 -14.59 1.20
CA ASP A 74 -7.47 -15.77 0.48
C ASP A 74 -7.24 -17.05 1.29
N ASP A 75 -6.07 -17.24 1.89
CA ASP A 75 -5.79 -18.40 2.75
C ASP A 75 -6.75 -18.48 3.94
N LEU A 76 -6.97 -17.36 4.64
CA LEU A 76 -7.91 -17.30 5.77
C LEU A 76 -9.35 -17.66 5.33
N CYS A 77 -9.79 -17.16 4.18
CA CYS A 77 -11.15 -17.41 3.67
C CYS A 77 -11.30 -18.84 3.14
N TYR A 78 -10.29 -19.37 2.47
CA TYR A 78 -10.30 -20.76 2.01
C TYR A 78 -10.34 -21.74 3.20
N ARG A 79 -9.54 -21.49 4.24
CA ARG A 79 -9.51 -22.36 5.43
C ARG A 79 -10.82 -22.35 6.21
N LYS A 80 -11.54 -21.23 6.19
CA LYS A 80 -12.75 -21.04 7.01
C LYS A 80 -14.05 -21.30 6.24
N TYR A 81 -14.13 -20.87 4.99
CA TYR A 81 -15.35 -20.90 4.17
C TYR A 81 -15.20 -21.76 2.91
N GLY A 82 -14.01 -22.27 2.62
CA GLY A 82 -13.74 -23.08 1.42
C GLY A 82 -13.76 -22.27 0.11
N LYS A 83 -13.72 -20.94 0.19
CA LYS A 83 -13.86 -20.01 -0.94
C LYS A 83 -12.79 -18.93 -0.91
N SER A 84 -12.53 -18.32 -2.08
CA SER A 84 -11.66 -17.15 -2.17
C SER A 84 -12.22 -15.97 -1.37
N TYR A 85 -11.38 -15.01 -0.97
CA TYR A 85 -11.85 -13.84 -0.22
C TYR A 85 -12.91 -13.05 -1.00
N LYS A 86 -12.80 -12.99 -2.34
CA LYS A 86 -13.77 -12.31 -3.19
C LYS A 86 -15.16 -12.94 -3.15
N ASP A 87 -15.22 -14.26 -2.99
CA ASP A 87 -16.47 -15.03 -3.00
C ASP A 87 -17.02 -15.28 -1.59
N ALA A 88 -16.18 -15.11 -0.56
CA ALA A 88 -16.53 -15.32 0.85
C ALA A 88 -17.17 -14.08 1.52
N TYR A 89 -17.42 -12.99 0.78
CA TYR A 89 -17.90 -11.73 1.36
C TYR A 89 -19.18 -11.89 2.19
N LYS A 90 -20.17 -12.65 1.69
CA LYS A 90 -21.42 -12.92 2.41
C LYS A 90 -21.17 -13.71 3.70
N ASP A 91 -20.29 -14.70 3.63
CA ASP A 91 -19.96 -15.56 4.78
C ASP A 91 -19.17 -14.78 5.86
N ILE A 92 -18.30 -13.85 5.44
CA ILE A 92 -17.60 -12.90 6.32
C ILE A 92 -18.60 -11.94 6.98
N ALA A 93 -19.57 -11.44 6.23
CA ALA A 93 -20.57 -10.50 6.73
C ALA A 93 -21.46 -11.12 7.82
N GLU A 94 -21.91 -12.36 7.62
CA GLU A 94 -22.71 -13.10 8.59
C GLU A 94 -21.93 -13.45 9.86
N ASP A 95 -20.65 -13.83 9.72
CA ASP A 95 -19.85 -14.32 10.84
C ASP A 95 -19.15 -13.21 11.64
N GLU A 96 -18.75 -12.12 10.99
CA GLU A 96 -18.15 -10.97 11.67
C GLU A 96 -19.13 -9.85 12.01
N GLY A 97 -20.38 -9.93 11.58
CA GLY A 97 -21.42 -8.93 11.81
C GLY A 97 -21.09 -7.61 11.11
N TYR A 98 -21.18 -7.63 9.78
CA TYR A 98 -21.17 -6.42 8.93
C TYR A 98 -22.58 -5.83 8.79
#